data_AF-A0A1F9ENV5-F1
#
_entry.id   AF-A0A1F9ENV5-F1
#
_cell.length_a   1.000
_cell.length_b   1.000
_cell.length_c   1.000
_cell.angle_alpha   90.00
_cell.angle_beta   90.00
_cell.angle_gamma   90.00
#
_symmetry.space_group_name_H-M   'P 1'
#
loop_
_entity.id
_entity.type
_entity.pdbx_description
1 polymer ?
#
loop_
_entity_poly.entity_id
_entity_poly.type
_entity_poly.pdbx_seq_one_letter_code
_entity_poly.pdbx_strand_id
1 'polypeptide(L)' 'MKRGLNRAEAVILNSFDYGESDRILTFYTLEYGKIKGIAKGARRSKRRFVGNLEPTSLVRIIFFHS' A
#
# COMPACT_ATOMS: atom_id res chain seq x y z
N MET A 1 14.16 14.55 10.01
CA MET A 1 13.60 13.18 10.15
C MET A 1 13.71 12.47 8.81
N LYS A 2 14.44 11.37 8.72
CA LYS A 2 14.58 10.60 7.47
C LYS A 2 13.24 9.90 7.18
N ARG A 3 12.54 10.27 6.12
CA ARG A 3 11.49 9.43 5.52
C ARG A 3 12.17 8.14 5.04
N GLY A 4 12.13 7.09 5.83
CA GLY A 4 12.75 5.82 5.50
C GLY A 4 11.97 5.13 4.38
N LEU A 5 12.68 4.61 3.39
CA LEU A 5 12.12 3.64 2.47
C LEU A 5 12.09 2.29 3.19
N ASN A 6 10.89 1.86 3.59
CA ASN A 6 10.69 0.62 4.32
C ASN A 6 10.21 -0.48 3.37
N ARG A 7 10.54 -1.73 3.70
CA ARG A 7 10.07 -2.93 3.02
C ARG A 7 9.55 -3.90 4.08
N ALA A 8 8.36 -4.45 3.86
CA ALA A 8 7.75 -5.40 4.79
C ALA A 8 6.75 -6.30 4.07
N GLU A 9 6.39 -7.41 4.71
CA GLU A 9 5.17 -8.14 4.39
C GLU A 9 3.97 -7.43 5.04
N ALA A 10 2.86 -7.39 4.32
CA ALA A 10 1.68 -6.67 4.75
C ALA A 10 0.40 -7.37 4.33
N VAL A 11 -0.61 -7.30 5.19
CA VAL A 11 -1.98 -7.65 4.83
C VAL A 11 -2.75 -6.37 4.52
N ILE A 12 -3.37 -6.29 3.34
CA ILE A 12 -4.26 -5.19 2.99
C ILE A 12 -5.54 -5.31 3.81
N LEU A 13 -5.86 -4.27 4.57
CA LEU A 13 -7.08 -4.21 5.39
C LEU A 13 -8.21 -3.48 4.67
N ASN A 14 -7.88 -2.42 3.92
CA ASN A 14 -8.86 -1.65 3.18
C ASN A 14 -8.20 -1.02 1.94
N SER A 15 -8.98 -0.85 0.88
CA SER A 15 -8.55 -0.28 -0.39
C SER A 15 -9.71 0.42 -1.08
N PHE A 16 -9.52 1.69 -1.43
CA PHE A 16 -10.53 2.45 -2.15
C PHE A 16 -9.90 3.43 -3.13
N ASP A 17 -10.63 3.71 -4.20
CA ASP A 17 -10.20 4.60 -5.26
C ASP A 17 -10.13 6.04 -4.75
N TYR A 18 -9.06 6.73 -5.12
CA TYR A 18 -8.82 8.14 -4.82
C TYR A 18 -8.51 8.90 -6.10
N GLY A 19 -9.50 9.68 -6.56
CA GLY A 19 -9.43 10.35 -7.86
C GLY A 19 -9.28 9.36 -9.01
N GLU A 20 -8.74 9.81 -10.13
CA GLU A 20 -8.71 9.03 -11.37
C GLU A 20 -7.58 7.99 -11.43
N SER A 21 -6.47 8.21 -10.71
CA SER A 21 -5.25 7.42 -10.89
C SER A 21 -4.83 6.61 -9.67
N ASP A 22 -5.28 6.98 -8.46
CA ASP A 22 -4.66 6.53 -7.23
C ASP A 22 -5.64 5.70 -6.38
N ARG A 23 -5.10 4.95 -5.42
CA ARG A 23 -5.88 4.30 -4.37
C ARG A 23 -5.34 4.69 -3.00
N ILE A 24 -6.21 4.83 -2.02
CA ILE A 24 -5.83 4.90 -0.62
C ILE A 24 -5.93 3.50 -0.02
N LEU A 25 -4.87 3.09 0.65
CA LEU A 25 -4.75 1.78 1.26
C LEU A 25 -4.60 1.91 2.76
N THR A 26 -5.17 0.96 3.48
CA THR A 26 -4.79 0.65 4.85
C THR A 26 -4.22 -0.76 4.86
N PHE A 27 -3.03 -0.93 5.42
CA PHE A 27 -2.37 -2.22 5.51
C PHE A 27 -1.74 -2.38 6.89
N TYR A 28 -1.51 -3.62 7.30
CA TYR A 28 -0.85 -3.96 8.54
C TYR A 28 0.41 -4.74 8.26
N THR A 29 1.53 -4.36 8.89
CA THR A 29 2.78 -5.10 8.89
C THR A 29 3.13 -5.49 10.33
N LEU A 30 3.98 -6.51 10.49
CA LEU A 30 4.44 -6.93 11.81
C LEU A 30 5.39 -5.90 12.45
N GLU A 31 6.25 -5.28 11.64
CA GLU A 31 7.34 -4.42 12.11
C GLU A 31 6.91 -2.96 12.33
N TYR A 32 5.89 -2.49 11.62
CA TYR A 32 5.45 -1.07 11.62
C TYR A 32 3.98 -0.90 11.99
N GLY A 33 3.27 -1.99 12.25
CA GLY A 33 1.86 -1.98 12.62
C GLY A 33 0.93 -1.52 11.49
N LYS A 34 -0.15 -0.85 11.87
CA LYS A 34 -1.19 -0.39 10.94
C LYS A 34 -0.80 0.93 10.30
N ILE A 35 -0.73 0.96 8.97
CA ILE A 35 -0.36 2.14 8.19
C ILE A 35 -1.46 2.45 7.17
N LYS A 36 -1.74 3.74 7.01
CA LYS A 36 -2.59 4.28 5.93
C LYS A 36 -1.72 5.06 4.96
N GLY A 37 -1.84 4.79 3.67
CA GLY A 37 -0.99 5.41 2.65
C GLY A 37 -1.64 5.51 1.28
N ILE A 38 -1.08 6.35 0.42
CA ILE A 38 -1.53 6.52 -0.96
C ILE A 38 -0.66 5.68 -1.91
N ALA A 39 -1.32 4.80 -2.67
CA ALA A 39 -0.72 4.08 -3.77
C ALA A 39 -0.88 4.89 -5.06
N LYS A 40 0.06 5.81 -5.31
CA LYS A 40 0.05 6.66 -6.50
C LYS A 40 0.11 5.84 -7.79
N GLY A 41 -0.81 6.10 -8.72
CA GLY A 41 -0.95 5.42 -10.00
C GLY A 41 -1.57 4.03 -9.92
N ALA A 42 -2.10 3.61 -8.76
CA ALA A 42 -2.62 2.27 -8.54
C ALA A 42 -3.73 1.85 -9.51
N ARG A 43 -4.59 2.77 -9.93
CA ARG A 43 -5.71 2.44 -10.84
C ARG A 43 -5.24 2.18 -12.27
N ARG A 44 -4.14 2.81 -12.71
CA ARG A 44 -3.64 2.70 -14.08
C ARG A 44 -2.47 1.72 -14.24
N SER A 45 -1.74 1.44 -13.18
CA SER A 45 -0.53 0.62 -13.28
C SER A 45 -0.83 -0.88 -13.20
N LYS A 46 -0.98 -1.49 -14.38
CA LYS A 46 -1.04 -2.95 -14.58
C LYS A 46 0.31 -3.65 -14.39
N ARG A 47 1.38 -2.96 -13.99
CA ARG A 47 2.69 -3.58 -13.72
C ARG A 47 3.02 -3.57 -12.23
N ARG A 48 2.71 -2.48 -11.54
CA ARG A 48 3.11 -2.29 -10.13
C ARG A 48 2.10 -2.84 -9.14
N PHE A 49 0.82 -2.96 -9.52
CA PHE A 49 -0.28 -3.20 -8.56
C PHE A 49 -1.29 -4.27 -9.00
N VAL A 50 -0.91 -5.17 -9.90
CA VAL A 50 -1.81 -6.22 -10.43
C VAL A 50 -2.41 -7.05 -9.30
N GLY A 51 -3.72 -6.94 -9.07
CA GLY A 51 -4.49 -7.78 -8.14
C GLY A 51 -4.11 -7.72 -6.66
N ASN A 52 -3.04 -7.01 -6.30
CA ASN A 52 -2.39 -7.10 -5.00
C ASN A 52 -2.91 -6.08 -3.98
N LEU A 53 -3.87 -5.23 -4.35
CA LEU A 53 -4.38 -4.17 -3.49
C LEU A 53 -5.82 -4.42 -3.01
N GLU A 54 -6.24 -5.68 -2.96
CA GLU A 54 -7.56 -6.04 -2.46
C GLU A 54 -7.48 -6.41 -0.97
N PRO A 55 -8.53 -6.12 -0.16
CA PRO A 55 -8.58 -6.55 1.23
C PRO A 55 -8.26 -8.04 1.38
N THR A 56 -7.59 -8.39 2.47
CA THR A 56 -7.08 -9.74 2.80
C THR A 56 -5.92 -10.26 1.95
N SER A 57 -5.45 -9.50 0.95
CA SER A 57 -4.24 -9.86 0.20
C SER A 57 -3.01 -9.76 1.09
N LEU A 58 -2.19 -10.82 1.10
CA LEU A 58 -0.84 -10.80 1.64
C LEU A 58 0.13 -10.34 0.54
N VAL A 59 0.90 -9.28 0.82
CA VAL A 59 1.78 -8.65 -0.16
C VAL A 59 3.14 -8.28 0.42
N ARG A 60 4.14 -8.16 -0.44
CA ARG A 60 5.36 -7.41 -0.13
C ARG A 60 5.18 -5.97 -0.57
N ILE A 61 5.31 -5.04 0.38
CA ILE A 61 5.12 -3.61 0.13
C ILE A 61 6.41 -2.83 0.38
N ILE A 62 6.65 -1.84 -0.48
CA ILE A 62 7.68 -0.82 -0.30
C ILE A 62 6.95 0.51 -0.09
N PHE A 63 7.20 1.17 1.04
CA PHE A 63 6.48 2.40 1.40
C PHE A 63 7.39 3.39 2.13
N PHE A 64 6.96 4.65 2.15
CA PHE A 64 7.57 5.70 2.96
C PHE A 64 6.72 5.94 4.20
N HIS A 65 7.35 5.92 5.37
CA HIS A 65 6.73 6.19 6.66
C HIS A 65 7.71 7.00 7.52
N SER A 66 7.19 7.82 8.44
CA SER A 66 7.96 8.72 9.31
C SER A 66 7.85 8.28 10.75
#